data_AF-A0A7S1D4F9-F1
#
_entry.id   AF-A0A7S1D4F9-F1
#
_cell.length_a   1.000
_cell.length_b   1.000
_cell.length_c   1.000
_cell.angle_alpha   90.00
_cell.angle_beta   90.00
_cell.angle_gamma   90.00
#
_symmetry.space_group_name_H-M   'P 1'
#
loop_
_entity.id
_entity.type
_entity.pdbx_description
1 polymer ?
#
loop_
_entity_poly.entity_id
_entity_poly.type
_entity_poly.pdbx_seq_one_letter_code
_entity_poly.pdbx_strand_id
1 'polypeptide(L)'
;EEAVFLILNNADEWIQEEWSKFRTHFQSSSFKADEKKVTKVTKSTGQKSSGSSMTLGRRLIYSHHIISKVKRGNIMNLVSHYRLTGYMKIGWPGIIIIEGSEEDCIAFYDDIRPWSWKFLVVRGEQQESVAGIDDARKFEQFLEVDDMSVVAQHCRKVGLEALFRTSMKVYESKSESDNHSVEDSAPYGALCHVDHMNDAKSYRKWLRRASREQDCFLLIKQCYPNHDYSKRPIIVVAVVGDKEGV
;
A
#
# COMPACT_ATOMS: atom_id res chain seq x y z
N GLU A 1 -7.57 17.75 -5.78
CA GLU A 1 -7.48 16.90 -4.57
C GLU A 1 -6.78 15.56 -4.83
N GLU A 2 -7.00 14.89 -5.96
CA GLU A 2 -6.38 13.57 -6.29
C GLU A 2 -4.83 13.50 -6.24
N ALA A 3 -4.13 14.62 -6.47
CA ALA A 3 -2.66 14.61 -6.57
C ALA A 3 -1.93 14.54 -5.23
N VAL A 4 -2.49 15.05 -4.11
CA VAL A 4 -1.79 15.06 -2.81
C VAL A 4 -1.80 13.65 -2.24
N PHE A 5 -2.94 12.96 -2.32
CA PHE A 5 -3.05 11.59 -1.86
C PHE A 5 -2.14 10.65 -2.63
N LEU A 6 -1.98 10.84 -3.94
CA LEU A 6 -1.05 10.04 -4.74
C LEU A 6 0.40 10.26 -4.28
N ILE A 7 0.78 11.51 -3.98
CA ILE A 7 2.15 11.86 -3.55
C ILE A 7 2.46 11.34 -2.15
N LEU A 8 1.54 11.55 -1.19
CA LEU A 8 1.70 11.08 0.18
C LEU A 8 1.71 9.55 0.26
N ASN A 9 0.92 8.88 -0.57
CA ASN A 9 0.86 7.42 -0.55
C ASN A 9 2.05 6.76 -1.29
N ASN A 10 2.59 7.39 -2.34
CA ASN A 10 3.88 6.98 -2.93
C ASN A 10 5.04 7.18 -1.94
N ALA A 11 5.01 8.26 -1.15
CA ALA A 11 6.02 8.47 -0.11
C ALA A 11 5.93 7.41 0.99
N ASP A 12 4.71 7.02 1.37
CA ASP A 12 4.46 6.00 2.39
C ASP A 12 4.87 4.58 1.94
N GLU A 13 4.56 4.20 0.70
CA GLU A 13 5.06 2.95 0.10
C GLU A 13 6.59 2.92 0.00
N TRP A 14 7.21 4.05 -0.37
CA TRP A 14 8.66 4.15 -0.48
C TRP A 14 9.37 4.07 0.89
N ILE A 15 8.74 4.60 1.94
CA ILE A 15 9.22 4.47 3.33
C ILE A 15 9.18 3.01 3.79
N GLN A 16 8.18 2.24 3.36
CA GLN A 16 7.98 0.84 3.79
C GLN A 16 8.85 -0.16 3.03
N GLU A 17 9.11 0.06 1.73
CA GLU A 17 9.78 -0.95 0.90
C GLU A 17 11.31 -0.83 0.86
N GLU A 18 11.92 0.37 1.02
CA GLU A 18 13.36 0.54 0.70
C GLU A 18 14.20 1.45 1.64
N TRP A 19 13.70 1.84 2.82
CA TRP A 19 14.45 2.71 3.74
C TRP A 19 15.82 2.13 4.17
N SER A 20 15.90 0.81 4.40
CA SER A 20 17.12 0.12 4.82
C SER A 20 18.17 0.01 3.69
N LYS A 21 17.73 -0.13 2.44
CA LYS A 21 18.62 -0.13 1.26
C LYS A 21 19.23 1.25 1.01
N PHE A 22 18.44 2.31 1.19
CA PHE A 22 18.92 3.69 1.04
C PHE A 22 19.85 4.12 2.17
N ARG A 23 19.59 3.71 3.43
CA ARG A 23 20.52 3.92 4.55
C ARG A 23 21.89 3.30 4.28
N THR A 24 21.89 2.10 3.70
CA THR A 24 23.12 1.41 3.29
C THR A 24 23.78 2.12 2.11
N HIS A 25 23.02 2.63 1.15
CA HIS A 25 23.52 3.40 -0.01
C HIS A 25 24.08 4.78 0.38
N PHE A 26 23.53 5.42 1.41
CA PHE A 26 23.99 6.72 1.92
C PHE A 26 25.18 6.58 2.88
N GLN A 27 25.22 5.52 3.70
CA GLN A 27 26.40 5.18 4.51
C GLN A 27 27.57 4.71 3.64
N SER A 28 27.31 4.02 2.52
CA SER A 28 28.35 3.55 1.58
C SER A 28 28.80 4.59 0.56
N SER A 29 28.08 5.70 0.38
CA SER A 29 28.50 6.81 -0.49
C SER A 29 29.39 7.84 0.22
N SER A 30 29.67 7.69 1.52
CA SER A 30 30.60 8.55 2.26
C SER A 30 31.99 7.96 2.53
N PHE A 31 32.28 6.68 2.22
CA PHE A 31 33.64 6.13 2.27
C PHE A 31 33.80 5.03 1.22
N LYS A 32 34.68 5.23 0.22
CA LYS A 32 35.07 4.20 -0.75
C LYS A 32 36.17 3.31 -0.17
N ALA A 33 36.07 1.98 -0.34
CA ALA A 33 37.05 1.16 -1.09
C ALA A 33 36.79 -0.36 -0.95
N ASP A 34 36.79 -1.00 -2.12
CA ASP A 34 37.31 -2.32 -2.50
C ASP A 34 36.58 -3.69 -2.37
N GLU A 35 36.56 -4.32 -3.56
CA GLU A 35 36.66 -5.72 -3.99
C GLU A 35 35.60 -6.83 -3.71
N LYS A 36 34.92 -7.18 -4.83
CA LYS A 36 34.86 -8.49 -5.53
C LYS A 36 34.27 -9.77 -4.90
N LYS A 37 33.41 -10.39 -5.75
CA LYS A 37 33.39 -11.78 -6.27
C LYS A 37 32.39 -12.83 -5.68
N VAL A 38 31.64 -13.42 -6.63
CA VAL A 38 31.47 -14.88 -6.91
C VAL A 38 30.13 -15.59 -6.56
N THR A 39 29.37 -15.85 -7.64
CA THR A 39 28.66 -17.07 -8.13
C THR A 39 27.61 -17.85 -7.33
N LYS A 40 26.48 -18.08 -8.04
CA LYS A 40 25.76 -19.37 -8.32
C LYS A 40 25.93 -20.53 -7.32
N VAL A 41 24.80 -21.18 -6.96
CA VAL A 41 24.44 -22.56 -7.37
C VAL A 41 23.01 -22.93 -6.93
N THR A 42 22.24 -23.33 -7.93
CA THR A 42 21.30 -24.46 -8.12
C THR A 42 20.62 -25.20 -6.94
N LYS A 43 19.29 -25.40 -7.16
CA LYS A 43 18.33 -26.44 -6.70
C LYS A 43 18.85 -27.63 -5.89
N SER A 44 18.05 -28.04 -4.91
CA SER A 44 17.71 -29.47 -4.73
C SER A 44 16.32 -29.67 -4.11
N THR A 45 15.66 -30.68 -4.68
CA THR A 45 14.34 -31.26 -4.42
C THR A 45 14.30 -32.04 -3.10
N GLY A 46 13.14 -32.14 -2.46
CA GLY A 46 12.92 -33.12 -1.38
C GLY A 46 11.51 -33.12 -0.83
N GLN A 47 10.59 -33.84 -1.49
CA GLN A 47 9.27 -34.18 -0.99
C GLN A 47 9.35 -34.97 0.33
N LYS A 48 8.53 -34.58 1.32
CA LYS A 48 7.99 -35.48 2.34
C LYS A 48 6.50 -35.19 2.51
N SER A 49 5.68 -36.18 2.19
CA SER A 49 4.24 -36.21 2.42
C SER A 49 3.94 -36.33 3.92
N SER A 50 3.80 -35.19 4.59
CA SER A 50 3.00 -35.01 5.80
C SER A 50 1.68 -34.37 5.36
N GLY A 51 0.53 -34.82 5.89
CA GLY A 51 -0.81 -34.34 5.49
C GLY A 51 -0.79 -32.87 5.09
N SER A 52 -1.03 -32.61 3.81
CA SER A 52 -0.66 -31.34 3.17
C SER A 52 -1.44 -30.20 3.80
N SER A 53 -0.84 -29.54 4.78
CA SER A 53 -1.35 -28.30 5.33
C SER A 53 -1.39 -27.29 4.18
N MET A 54 -2.59 -26.86 3.82
CA MET A 54 -2.79 -25.82 2.81
C MET A 54 -2.66 -24.45 3.49
N THR A 55 -2.30 -23.43 2.72
CA THR A 55 -2.27 -22.05 3.22
C THR A 55 -3.49 -21.32 2.67
N LEU A 56 -4.41 -20.96 3.57
CA LEU A 56 -5.51 -20.05 3.29
C LEU A 56 -4.95 -18.62 3.31
N GLY A 57 -5.11 -17.91 2.19
CA GLY A 57 -4.73 -16.51 2.05
C GLY A 57 -5.94 -15.60 2.13
N ARG A 58 -5.76 -14.44 2.77
CA ARG A 58 -6.71 -13.33 2.76
C ARG A 58 -5.97 -12.07 2.38
N ARG A 59 -6.48 -11.34 1.38
CA ARG A 59 -5.90 -10.06 0.94
C ARG A 59 -6.96 -8.99 0.89
N LEU A 60 -6.59 -7.81 1.38
CA LEU A 60 -7.35 -6.59 1.18
C LEU A 60 -6.55 -5.65 0.29
N ILE A 61 -7.09 -5.46 -0.91
CA ILE A 61 -6.51 -4.65 -1.96
C ILE A 61 -7.30 -3.34 -2.00
N TYR A 62 -6.57 -2.24 -1.81
CA TYR A 62 -7.10 -0.89 -1.89
C TYR A 62 -6.83 -0.32 -3.28
N SER A 63 -7.83 0.34 -3.85
CA SER A 63 -7.71 1.07 -5.11
C SER A 63 -8.29 2.48 -4.98
N HIS A 64 -7.87 3.37 -5.87
CA HIS A 64 -8.43 4.73 -5.91
C HIS A 64 -9.96 4.71 -6.11
N HIS A 65 -10.42 3.89 -7.06
CA HIS A 65 -11.84 3.63 -7.28
C HIS A 65 -12.05 2.40 -8.18
N ILE A 66 -13.25 1.82 -8.07
CA ILE A 66 -13.74 0.78 -8.99
C ILE A 66 -15.12 1.19 -9.51
N ILE A 67 -15.16 1.86 -10.67
CA ILE A 67 -16.41 2.39 -11.26
C ILE A 67 -16.76 1.67 -12.57
N SER A 68 -15.73 1.43 -13.40
CA SER A 68 -15.87 0.83 -14.73
C SER A 68 -16.59 -0.51 -14.67
N LYS A 69 -17.74 -0.62 -15.38
CA LYS A 69 -18.51 -1.87 -15.50
C LYS A 69 -17.66 -3.00 -16.09
N VAL A 70 -16.80 -2.67 -17.06
CA VAL A 70 -15.89 -3.65 -17.69
C VAL A 70 -14.90 -4.18 -16.66
N LYS A 71 -14.27 -3.28 -15.88
CA LYS A 71 -13.33 -3.68 -14.82
C LYS A 71 -14.00 -4.56 -13.76
N ARG A 72 -15.22 -4.19 -13.34
CA ARG A 72 -16.04 -4.97 -12.40
C ARG A 72 -16.37 -6.37 -12.92
N GLY A 73 -16.84 -6.48 -14.15
CA GLY A 73 -17.11 -7.76 -14.80
C GLY A 73 -15.85 -8.64 -14.89
N ASN A 74 -14.71 -8.06 -15.25
CA ASN A 74 -13.45 -8.80 -15.30
C ASN A 74 -12.99 -9.28 -13.92
N ILE A 75 -13.19 -8.50 -12.86
CA ILE A 75 -12.90 -8.92 -11.47
C ILE A 75 -13.77 -10.12 -11.10
N MET A 76 -15.08 -10.07 -11.37
CA MET A 76 -15.98 -11.20 -11.09
C MET A 76 -15.55 -12.47 -11.83
N ASN A 77 -15.13 -12.34 -13.09
CA ASN A 77 -14.64 -13.47 -13.88
C ASN A 77 -13.34 -14.05 -13.29
N LEU A 78 -12.38 -13.22 -12.90
CA LEU A 78 -11.12 -13.66 -12.30
C LEU A 78 -11.36 -14.33 -10.94
N VAL A 79 -12.21 -13.75 -10.10
CA VAL A 79 -12.56 -14.35 -8.81
C VAL A 79 -13.16 -15.74 -9.00
N SER A 80 -14.07 -15.91 -9.95
CA SER A 80 -14.63 -17.23 -10.27
C SER A 80 -13.56 -18.18 -10.82
N HIS A 81 -12.64 -17.70 -11.66
CA HIS A 81 -11.56 -18.49 -12.23
C HIS A 81 -10.63 -19.05 -11.14
N TYR A 82 -10.24 -18.20 -10.20
CA TYR A 82 -9.37 -18.54 -9.05
C TYR A 82 -10.14 -19.11 -7.85
N ARG A 83 -11.44 -19.39 -7.99
CA ARG A 83 -12.32 -19.90 -6.93
C ARG A 83 -12.21 -19.10 -5.62
N LEU A 84 -12.10 -17.77 -5.71
CA LEU A 84 -11.98 -16.88 -4.57
C LEU A 84 -13.36 -16.45 -4.04
N THR A 85 -13.40 -16.03 -2.79
CA THR A 85 -14.60 -15.52 -2.09
C THR A 85 -14.29 -14.19 -1.43
N GLY A 86 -15.29 -13.38 -1.07
CA GLY A 86 -15.08 -12.07 -0.43
C GLY A 86 -15.94 -10.96 -1.00
N TYR A 87 -15.36 -9.77 -1.20
CA TYR A 87 -16.11 -8.58 -1.58
C TYR A 87 -15.34 -7.67 -2.52
N MET A 88 -16.07 -6.99 -3.40
CA MET A 88 -15.61 -5.80 -4.09
C MET A 88 -16.52 -4.63 -3.73
N LYS A 89 -15.97 -3.62 -3.05
CA LYS A 89 -16.63 -2.34 -2.81
C LYS A 89 -16.35 -1.40 -3.97
N ILE A 90 -17.39 -0.98 -4.68
CA ILE A 90 -17.31 -0.10 -5.84
C ILE A 90 -17.30 1.39 -5.45
N GLY A 91 -17.03 2.26 -6.41
CA GLY A 91 -16.96 3.70 -6.18
C GLY A 91 -15.65 4.12 -5.51
N TRP A 92 -15.74 5.06 -4.57
CA TRP A 92 -14.61 5.76 -3.95
C TRP A 92 -14.55 5.52 -2.43
N PRO A 93 -13.40 5.11 -1.85
CA PRO A 93 -12.36 4.33 -2.53
C PRO A 93 -12.93 2.98 -3.02
N GLY A 94 -12.19 2.30 -3.89
CA GLY A 94 -12.53 0.94 -4.30
C GLY A 94 -11.77 -0.08 -3.47
N ILE A 95 -12.44 -1.09 -2.91
CA ILE A 95 -11.82 -2.13 -2.09
C ILE A 95 -12.10 -3.49 -2.70
N ILE A 96 -11.11 -4.39 -2.67
CA ILE A 96 -11.28 -5.80 -3.00
C ILE A 96 -10.76 -6.61 -1.82
N ILE A 97 -11.62 -7.45 -1.23
CA ILE A 97 -11.26 -8.43 -0.22
C ILE A 97 -11.42 -9.80 -0.86
N ILE A 98 -10.35 -10.58 -0.85
CA ILE A 98 -10.35 -11.96 -1.36
C ILE A 98 -9.88 -12.92 -0.28
N GLU A 99 -10.47 -14.11 -0.32
CA GLU A 99 -10.11 -15.26 0.50
C GLU A 99 -10.14 -16.52 -0.37
N GLY A 100 -9.11 -17.36 -0.26
CA GLY A 100 -8.95 -18.60 -1.00
C GLY A 100 -7.56 -19.21 -0.77
N SER A 101 -7.07 -20.04 -1.69
CA SER A 101 -5.68 -20.50 -1.59
C SER A 101 -4.73 -19.31 -1.66
N GLU A 102 -3.63 -19.36 -0.91
CA GLU A 102 -2.64 -18.29 -0.93
C GLU A 102 -2.08 -18.06 -2.35
N GLU A 103 -1.86 -19.14 -3.10
CA GLU A 103 -1.40 -19.12 -4.48
C GLU A 103 -2.38 -18.40 -5.40
N ASP A 104 -3.68 -18.73 -5.30
CA ASP A 104 -4.74 -18.10 -6.09
C ASP A 104 -4.92 -16.62 -5.73
N CYS A 105 -4.76 -16.25 -4.46
CA CYS A 105 -4.84 -14.86 -4.03
C CYS A 105 -3.67 -14.02 -4.59
N ILE A 106 -2.46 -14.58 -4.67
CA ILE A 106 -1.30 -13.94 -5.30
C ILE A 106 -1.54 -13.80 -6.81
N ALA A 107 -1.93 -14.89 -7.47
CA ALA A 107 -2.17 -14.91 -8.91
C ALA A 107 -3.26 -13.92 -9.33
N PHE A 108 -4.36 -13.85 -8.58
CA PHE A 108 -5.40 -12.84 -8.79
C PHE A 108 -4.86 -11.42 -8.71
N TYR A 109 -4.04 -11.10 -7.69
CA TYR A 109 -3.46 -9.77 -7.56
C TYR A 109 -2.51 -9.45 -8.72
N ASP A 110 -1.66 -10.40 -9.10
CA ASP A 110 -0.72 -10.26 -10.21
C ASP A 110 -1.44 -10.01 -11.55
N ASP A 111 -2.61 -10.62 -11.77
CA ASP A 111 -3.44 -10.43 -12.96
C ASP A 111 -4.13 -9.06 -13.02
N ILE A 112 -4.64 -8.56 -11.89
CA ILE A 112 -5.32 -7.25 -11.86
C ILE A 112 -4.34 -6.09 -11.82
N ARG A 113 -3.16 -6.25 -11.21
CA ARG A 113 -2.14 -5.21 -11.05
C ARG A 113 -1.78 -4.46 -12.33
N PRO A 114 -1.56 -5.10 -13.49
CA PRO A 114 -1.18 -4.42 -14.74
C PRO A 114 -2.33 -3.65 -15.42
N TRP A 115 -3.57 -3.74 -14.91
CA TRP A 115 -4.67 -2.98 -15.50
C TRP A 115 -4.50 -1.47 -15.28
N SER A 116 -5.31 -0.67 -15.97
CA SER A 116 -5.30 0.79 -15.85
C SER A 116 -5.89 1.27 -14.52
N TRP A 117 -5.11 1.18 -13.45
CA TRP A 117 -5.40 1.75 -12.14
C TRP A 117 -4.73 3.12 -11.99
N LYS A 118 -5.42 4.09 -11.40
CA LYS A 118 -4.74 5.30 -10.89
C LYS A 118 -3.86 4.97 -9.67
N PHE A 119 -4.33 4.01 -8.88
CA PHE A 119 -3.66 3.52 -7.69
C PHE A 119 -4.25 2.16 -7.29
N LEU A 120 -3.40 1.20 -6.94
CA LEU A 120 -3.75 -0.14 -6.45
C LEU A 120 -2.64 -0.63 -5.52
N VAL A 121 -2.97 -1.06 -4.32
CA VAL A 121 -2.00 -1.61 -3.35
C VAL A 121 -2.65 -2.65 -2.46
N VAL A 122 -1.88 -3.62 -1.99
CA VAL A 122 -2.31 -4.52 -0.90
C VAL A 122 -2.08 -3.81 0.43
N ARG A 123 -3.13 -3.62 1.25
CA ARG A 123 -3.03 -2.96 2.56
C ARG A 123 -3.22 -3.89 3.76
N GLY A 124 -3.61 -5.13 3.52
CA GLY A 124 -3.79 -6.12 4.55
C GLY A 124 -3.66 -7.51 3.98
N GLU A 125 -2.87 -8.34 4.66
CA GLU A 125 -2.70 -9.74 4.33
C GLU A 125 -2.81 -10.56 5.61
N GLN A 126 -3.43 -11.73 5.51
CA GLN A 126 -3.47 -12.71 6.57
C GLN A 126 -3.35 -14.10 5.93
N GLN A 127 -2.49 -14.93 6.50
CA GLN A 127 -2.32 -16.33 6.09
C GLN A 127 -2.61 -17.24 7.26
N GLU A 128 -3.22 -18.39 6.98
CA GLU A 128 -3.60 -19.38 7.97
C GLU A 128 -3.31 -20.78 7.43
N SER A 129 -2.61 -21.60 8.22
CA SER A 129 -2.38 -23.01 7.87
C SER A 129 -3.61 -23.82 8.22
N VAL A 130 -4.22 -24.44 7.22
CA VAL A 130 -5.51 -25.13 7.33
C VAL A 130 -5.45 -26.54 6.71
N ALA A 131 -6.29 -27.44 7.21
CA ALA A 131 -6.42 -28.78 6.65
C ALA A 131 -7.22 -28.79 5.32
N GLY A 132 -8.15 -27.84 5.17
CA GLY A 132 -8.95 -27.65 3.97
C GLY A 132 -9.32 -26.17 3.82
N ILE A 133 -9.13 -25.63 2.62
CA ILE A 133 -9.40 -24.21 2.33
C ILE A 133 -10.90 -23.92 2.48
N ASP A 134 -11.74 -24.73 1.85
CA ASP A 134 -13.18 -24.45 1.74
C ASP A 134 -13.89 -24.47 3.11
N ASP A 135 -13.45 -25.31 4.05
CA ASP A 135 -14.00 -25.37 5.42
C ASP A 135 -13.56 -24.17 6.29
N ALA A 136 -12.42 -23.56 5.97
CA ALA A 136 -11.84 -22.47 6.73
C ALA A 136 -12.24 -21.07 6.22
N ARG A 137 -12.92 -21.00 5.06
CA ARG A 137 -13.41 -19.74 4.49
C ARG A 137 -14.40 -19.05 5.43
N LYS A 138 -14.28 -17.73 5.51
CA LYS A 138 -15.19 -16.84 6.25
C LYS A 138 -16.24 -16.23 5.34
N PHE A 139 -15.96 -16.16 4.03
CA PHE A 139 -16.90 -15.66 3.02
C PHE A 139 -17.47 -16.81 2.19
N GLU A 140 -18.81 -16.89 2.09
CA GLU A 140 -19.48 -17.94 1.33
C GLU A 140 -19.37 -17.74 -0.19
N GLN A 141 -19.35 -16.49 -0.64
CA GLN A 141 -19.33 -16.09 -2.04
C GLN A 141 -18.59 -14.77 -2.22
N PHE A 142 -18.37 -14.36 -3.47
CA PHE A 142 -17.82 -13.05 -3.78
C PHE A 142 -18.93 -12.07 -4.19
N LEU A 143 -19.05 -10.94 -3.49
CA LEU A 143 -20.13 -9.97 -3.68
C LEU A 143 -19.64 -8.59 -4.10
N GLU A 144 -20.35 -7.98 -5.05
CA GLU A 144 -20.22 -6.56 -5.36
C GLU A 144 -21.13 -5.73 -4.44
N VAL A 145 -20.57 -4.71 -3.78
CA VAL A 145 -21.29 -3.80 -2.88
C VAL A 145 -20.88 -2.36 -3.15
N ASP A 146 -21.73 -1.38 -2.82
CA ASP A 146 -21.45 0.05 -3.00
C ASP A 146 -21.13 0.78 -1.69
N ASP A 147 -21.58 0.26 -0.55
CA ASP A 147 -21.35 0.83 0.77
C ASP A 147 -20.21 0.13 1.54
N MET A 148 -19.30 0.95 2.08
CA MET A 148 -18.21 0.50 2.95
C MET A 148 -18.73 -0.08 4.27
N SER A 149 -19.86 0.44 4.78
CA SER A 149 -20.45 -0.01 6.05
C SER A 149 -20.82 -1.49 6.01
N VAL A 150 -21.27 -1.97 4.84
CA VAL A 150 -21.59 -3.39 4.59
C VAL A 150 -20.34 -4.24 4.73
N VAL A 151 -19.24 -3.85 4.07
CA VAL A 151 -17.95 -4.56 4.17
C VAL A 151 -17.45 -4.60 5.61
N ALA A 152 -17.44 -3.45 6.29
CA ALA A 152 -16.99 -3.34 7.68
C ALA A 152 -17.81 -4.23 8.62
N GLN A 153 -19.15 -4.22 8.49
CA GLN A 153 -20.03 -5.04 9.30
C GLN A 153 -19.81 -6.54 9.06
N HIS A 154 -19.62 -6.96 7.80
CA HIS A 154 -19.34 -8.34 7.47
C HIS A 154 -17.98 -8.80 8.03
N CYS A 155 -16.92 -8.01 7.83
CA CYS A 155 -15.61 -8.30 8.42
C CYS A 155 -15.69 -8.45 9.95
N ARG A 156 -16.44 -7.59 10.64
CA ARG A 156 -16.69 -7.73 12.08
C ARG A 156 -17.40 -9.04 12.43
N LYS A 157 -18.48 -9.38 11.72
CA LYS A 157 -19.25 -10.61 11.98
C LYS A 157 -18.41 -11.87 11.85
N VAL A 158 -17.44 -11.89 10.94
CA VAL A 158 -16.61 -13.08 10.67
C VAL A 158 -15.23 -13.06 11.34
N GLY A 159 -14.97 -12.06 12.21
CA GLY A 159 -13.72 -11.95 12.96
C GLY A 159 -12.53 -11.37 12.17
N LEU A 160 -12.78 -10.71 11.04
CA LEU A 160 -11.77 -10.06 10.19
C LEU A 160 -11.74 -8.52 10.37
N GLU A 161 -12.30 -7.98 11.47
CA GLU A 161 -12.31 -6.54 11.73
C GLU A 161 -10.90 -5.94 11.82
N ALA A 162 -9.95 -6.66 12.44
CA ALA A 162 -8.58 -6.19 12.56
C ALA A 162 -7.89 -6.05 11.19
N LEU A 163 -8.09 -7.02 10.30
CA LEU A 163 -7.58 -6.99 8.91
C LEU A 163 -8.18 -5.79 8.15
N PHE A 164 -9.49 -5.60 8.28
CA PHE A 164 -10.19 -4.46 7.68
C PHE A 164 -9.69 -3.12 8.22
N ARG A 165 -9.61 -2.93 9.54
CA ARG A 165 -9.14 -1.68 10.17
C ARG A 165 -7.70 -1.34 9.79
N THR A 166 -6.81 -2.33 9.82
CA THR A 166 -5.41 -2.17 9.39
C THR A 166 -5.33 -1.67 7.96
N SER A 167 -6.14 -2.25 7.07
CA SER A 167 -6.16 -1.81 5.68
C SER A 167 -6.71 -0.39 5.48
N MET A 168 -7.59 0.05 6.37
CA MET A 168 -8.17 1.39 6.38
C MET A 168 -7.27 2.39 7.11
N LYS A 169 -6.11 1.96 7.62
CA LYS A 169 -5.19 2.75 8.45
C LYS A 169 -5.85 3.29 9.73
N VAL A 170 -6.85 2.59 10.24
CA VAL A 170 -7.52 2.91 11.51
C VAL A 170 -6.85 2.09 12.60
N TYR A 171 -5.85 2.68 13.26
CA TYR A 171 -5.18 2.05 14.40
C TYR A 171 -6.03 2.22 15.67
N GLU A 172 -6.06 1.19 16.53
CA GLU A 172 -6.73 1.30 17.82
C GLU A 172 -5.98 2.27 18.73
N SER A 173 -6.59 3.41 19.04
CA SER A 173 -6.22 4.18 20.22
C SER A 173 -6.60 3.37 21.45
N LYS A 174 -5.66 2.65 22.06
CA LYS A 174 -5.87 2.08 23.39
C LYS A 174 -6.18 3.23 24.34
N SER A 175 -7.42 3.27 24.80
CA SER A 175 -7.85 4.14 25.89
C SER A 175 -7.44 3.48 27.20
N GLU A 176 -6.22 3.75 27.66
CA GLU A 176 -5.83 3.46 29.03
C GLU A 176 -5.23 4.73 29.62
N SER A 177 -5.99 5.29 30.55
CA SER A 177 -5.58 6.27 31.53
C SER A 177 -4.35 5.78 32.28
N ASP A 178 -3.20 6.41 32.06
CA ASP A 178 -2.18 6.59 33.10
C ASP A 178 -1.24 7.75 32.75
N ASN A 179 -1.06 8.61 33.75
CA ASN A 179 -0.10 9.71 33.75
C ASN A 179 1.33 9.15 33.69
N HIS A 180 2.04 9.32 32.58
CA HIS A 180 3.46 9.67 32.66
C HIS A 180 3.91 10.52 31.46
N SER A 181 4.63 11.56 31.84
CA SER A 181 5.21 12.68 31.12
C SER A 181 6.20 12.38 29.97
N VAL A 182 6.07 13.18 28.91
CA VAL A 182 7.09 13.60 27.92
C VAL A 182 7.66 12.49 27.03
N GLU A 183 7.11 12.36 25.82
CA GLU A 183 7.85 11.84 24.67
C GLU A 183 7.84 12.87 23.52
N ASP A 184 9.06 13.25 23.16
CA ASP A 184 9.53 14.14 22.12
C ASP A 184 8.69 14.07 20.83
N SER A 185 8.00 15.15 20.46
CA SER A 185 7.27 15.26 19.19
C SER A 185 8.26 15.47 18.05
N ALA A 186 8.98 14.41 17.68
CA ALA A 186 9.86 14.46 16.52
C ALA A 186 8.99 14.71 15.27
N PRO A 187 9.28 15.77 14.49
CA PRO A 187 8.51 16.09 13.29
C PRO A 187 8.61 14.93 12.31
N TYR A 188 7.48 14.49 11.79
CA TYR A 188 7.40 13.41 10.80
C TYR A 188 7.08 14.01 9.42
N GLY A 189 7.57 13.40 8.36
CA GLY A 189 7.41 13.96 7.04
C GLY A 189 7.73 13.01 5.90
N ALA A 190 7.33 13.42 4.70
CA ALA A 190 7.49 12.71 3.45
C ALA A 190 8.39 13.51 2.51
N LEU A 191 9.26 12.82 1.78
CA LEU A 191 10.05 13.38 0.69
C LEU A 191 9.65 12.72 -0.63
N CYS A 192 9.25 13.53 -1.60
CA CYS A 192 8.68 13.06 -2.85
C CYS A 192 9.48 13.59 -4.03
N HIS A 193 9.87 12.69 -4.94
CA HIS A 193 10.36 13.06 -6.25
C HIS A 193 9.18 13.37 -7.18
N VAL A 194 9.24 14.50 -7.88
CA VAL A 194 8.23 14.94 -8.84
C VAL A 194 8.88 15.03 -10.21
N ASP A 195 8.61 14.03 -11.06
CA ASP A 195 9.20 13.94 -12.40
C ASP A 195 8.86 15.15 -13.27
N HIS A 196 7.61 15.64 -13.20
CA HIS A 196 7.14 16.76 -14.00
C HIS A 196 6.06 17.59 -13.31
N MET A 197 6.06 18.91 -13.58
CA MET A 197 4.97 19.82 -13.22
C MET A 197 4.50 20.54 -14.49
N ASN A 198 3.41 20.06 -15.10
CA ASN A 198 2.83 20.64 -16.31
C ASN A 198 2.49 22.15 -16.15
N ASP A 199 2.02 22.55 -14.96
CA ASP A 199 1.83 23.96 -14.57
C ASP A 199 2.48 24.23 -13.21
N ALA A 200 3.75 24.64 -13.27
CA ALA A 200 4.54 24.82 -12.07
C ALA A 200 4.01 25.93 -11.14
N LYS A 201 3.36 26.98 -11.68
CA LYS A 201 2.85 28.10 -10.87
C LYS A 201 1.60 27.68 -10.12
N SER A 202 0.62 27.10 -10.82
CA SER A 202 -0.64 26.68 -10.21
C SER A 202 -0.42 25.54 -9.21
N TYR A 203 0.45 24.59 -9.54
CA TYR A 203 0.74 23.46 -8.67
C TYR A 203 1.51 23.87 -7.40
N ARG A 204 2.49 24.79 -7.49
CA ARG A 204 3.14 25.36 -6.29
C ARG A 204 2.16 26.14 -5.42
N LYS A 205 1.25 26.90 -6.04
CA LYS A 205 0.22 27.66 -5.32
C LYS A 205 -0.72 26.70 -4.56
N TRP A 206 -1.10 25.60 -5.21
CA TRP A 206 -1.95 24.58 -4.63
C TRP A 206 -1.24 23.81 -3.50
N LEU A 207 0.00 23.35 -3.67
CA LEU A 207 0.76 22.67 -2.61
C LEU A 207 0.89 23.56 -1.36
N ARG A 208 1.20 24.85 -1.54
CA ARG A 208 1.31 25.82 -0.43
C ARG A 208 -0.01 26.10 0.27
N ARG A 209 -1.14 25.93 -0.41
CA ARG A 209 -2.47 26.08 0.17
C ARG A 209 -2.84 24.82 0.96
N ALA A 210 -2.70 23.65 0.33
CA ALA A 210 -3.00 22.37 0.95
C ALA A 210 -2.15 22.12 2.21
N SER A 211 -0.85 22.44 2.17
CA SER A 211 0.02 22.25 3.33
C SER A 211 -0.35 23.19 4.48
N ARG A 212 -0.80 24.42 4.18
CA ARG A 212 -1.29 25.37 5.20
C ARG A 212 -2.62 24.95 5.83
N GLU A 213 -3.51 24.37 5.04
CA GLU A 213 -4.81 23.88 5.52
C GLU A 213 -4.67 22.66 6.45
N GLN A 214 -3.54 21.93 6.38
CA GLN A 214 -3.22 20.75 7.19
C GLN A 214 -2.09 21.00 8.20
N ASP A 215 -1.78 22.27 8.49
CA ASP A 215 -0.69 22.69 9.38
C ASP A 215 0.67 21.98 9.16
N CYS A 216 0.96 21.70 7.89
CA CYS A 216 2.20 21.05 7.46
C CYS A 216 3.17 22.08 6.85
N PHE A 217 4.45 21.95 7.19
CA PHE A 217 5.55 22.62 6.54
C PHE A 217 5.81 22.02 5.15
N LEU A 218 6.06 22.88 4.16
CA LEU A 218 6.30 22.50 2.77
C LEU A 218 7.63 23.08 2.25
N LEU A 219 8.49 22.20 1.75
CA LEU A 219 9.71 22.54 1.03
C LEU A 219 9.59 22.07 -0.44
N ILE A 220 9.97 22.93 -1.39
CA ILE A 220 10.07 22.55 -2.80
C ILE A 220 11.45 22.97 -3.30
N LYS A 221 12.26 22.00 -3.76
CA LYS A 221 13.60 22.24 -4.31
C LYS A 221 13.71 21.70 -5.73
N GLN A 222 14.34 22.47 -6.61
CA GLN A 222 14.70 22.02 -7.95
C GLN A 222 16.21 21.78 -7.98
N CYS A 223 16.59 20.56 -8.30
CA CYS A 223 17.97 20.11 -8.37
C CYS A 223 18.34 19.90 -9.84
N TYR A 224 19.33 20.64 -10.32
CA TYR A 224 19.83 20.52 -11.69
C TYR A 224 21.05 19.58 -11.69
N PRO A 225 21.05 18.52 -12.51
CA PRO A 225 22.20 17.62 -12.61
C PRO A 225 23.47 18.41 -12.92
N ASN A 226 24.51 18.26 -12.11
CA ASN A 226 25.79 18.98 -12.26
C ASN A 226 25.68 20.51 -12.36
N HIS A 227 24.63 21.11 -11.80
CA HIS A 227 24.32 22.54 -11.96
C HIS A 227 24.09 22.97 -13.43
N ASP A 228 23.78 22.02 -14.31
CA ASP A 228 23.44 22.31 -15.70
C ASP A 228 21.96 22.71 -15.80
N TYR A 229 21.73 24.03 -15.85
CA TYR A 229 20.39 24.63 -15.95
C TYR A 229 19.70 24.40 -17.31
N SER A 230 20.42 23.89 -18.32
CA SER A 230 19.83 23.49 -19.59
C SER A 230 19.14 22.12 -19.51
N LYS A 231 19.48 21.31 -18.51
CA LYS A 231 18.90 19.99 -18.27
C LYS A 231 17.64 20.10 -17.43
N ARG A 232 16.75 19.12 -17.63
CA ARG A 232 15.52 19.02 -16.86
C ARG A 232 15.85 18.86 -15.37
N PRO A 233 15.31 19.72 -14.47
CA PRO A 233 15.56 19.59 -13.05
C PRO A 233 14.78 18.42 -12.45
N ILE A 234 15.40 17.78 -11.46
CA ILE A 234 14.76 16.90 -10.49
C ILE A 234 14.02 17.79 -9.51
N ILE A 235 12.71 17.60 -9.35
CA ILE A 235 11.92 18.37 -8.40
C ILE A 235 11.70 17.51 -7.17
N VAL A 236 12.06 18.04 -6.00
CA VAL A 236 11.89 17.38 -4.72
C VAL A 236 10.92 18.20 -3.88
N VAL A 237 9.88 17.56 -3.37
CA VAL A 237 8.89 18.15 -2.48
C VAL A 237 8.99 17.46 -1.12
N ALA A 238 9.22 18.22 -0.06
CA ALA A 238 9.15 17.71 1.31
C ALA A 238 7.92 18.29 2.01
N VAL A 239 7.17 17.44 2.71
CA VAL A 239 6.05 17.83 3.56
C VAL A 239 6.35 17.32 4.96
N VAL A 240 6.31 18.18 5.97
CA VAL A 240 6.68 17.86 7.35
C VAL A 240 5.58 18.38 8.27
N GLY A 241 5.08 17.57 9.20
CA GLY A 241 4.05 17.97 10.17
C GLY A 241 4.30 17.33 11.55
N ASP A 242 3.43 17.66 12.49
CA ASP A 242 3.39 17.08 13.83
C ASP A 242 2.28 16.03 13.92
N LYS A 243 2.49 14.92 14.65
CA LYS A 243 1.66 13.69 14.57
C LYS A 243 0.15 13.90 14.77
N GLU A 244 -0.25 15.06 15.28
CA GLU A 244 -1.64 15.46 15.49
C GLU A 244 -2.28 16.16 14.27
N GLY A 245 -1.51 16.44 13.21
CA GLY A 245 -1.89 17.26 12.05
C GLY A 245 -2.17 16.54 10.73
N VAL A 246 -2.38 15.21 10.72
CA VAL A 246 -2.80 14.46 9.51
C VAL A 246 -3.92 13.48 9.80
#